data_AF-A0A2G2D1P4-F1
#
_entry.id   AF-A0A2G2D1P4-F1
#
_cell.length_a   1.000
_cell.length_b   1.000
_cell.length_c   1.000
_cell.angle_alpha   90.00
_cell.angle_beta   90.00
_cell.angle_gamma   90.00
#
_symmetry.space_group_name_H-M   'P 1'
#
loop_
_entity.id
_entity.type
_entity.pdbx_description
1 polymer ?
#
loop_
_entity_poly.entity_id
_entity_poly.type
_entity_poly.pdbx_seq_one_letter_code
_entity_poly.pdbx_strand_id
1 'polypeptide(L)' 'MIIAQHKDKADSVRIIANTFDANPSVNIVIGDKGNRRKKIKRLAEFAFVKAINRKGAFLSDNKMGT' A
#
# COMPACT_ATOMS: atom_id res chain seq x y z
N MET A 1 -1.13 -17.91 -0.31
CA MET A 1 -0.73 -16.64 0.34
C MET A 1 0.71 -16.76 0.82
N ILE A 2 1.55 -15.79 0.50
CA ILE A 2 2.99 -15.79 0.80
C ILE A 2 3.31 -14.62 1.74
N ILE A 3 4.18 -14.84 2.73
CA ILE A 3 4.70 -13.75 3.56
C ILE A 3 5.54 -12.81 2.68
N ALA A 4 5.13 -11.55 2.58
CA ALA A 4 5.85 -10.54 1.84
C ALA A 4 7.19 -10.25 2.54
N GLN A 5 8.25 -10.20 1.74
CA GLN A 5 9.59 -9.84 2.18
C GLN A 5 9.94 -8.42 1.73
N HIS A 6 11.04 -7.88 2.24
CA HIS A 6 11.51 -6.55 1.85
C HIS A 6 11.72 -6.39 0.33
N LYS A 7 12.09 -7.47 -0.38
CA LYS A 7 12.20 -7.48 -1.84
C LYS A 7 10.87 -7.23 -2.56
N ASP A 8 9.75 -7.58 -1.93
CA ASP A 8 8.40 -7.44 -2.49
C ASP A 8 7.82 -6.03 -2.25
N LYS A 9 8.60 -5.14 -1.63
CA LYS A 9 8.19 -3.78 -1.27
C LYS A 9 7.64 -3.01 -2.47
N ALA A 10 8.32 -3.04 -3.61
CA ALA A 10 7.92 -2.25 -4.78
C ALA A 10 6.53 -2.66 -5.29
N ASP A 11 6.29 -3.96 -5.44
CA ASP A 11 5.00 -4.50 -5.89
C ASP A 11 3.91 -4.31 -4.84
N SER A 12 4.21 -4.58 -3.56
CA SER A 12 3.25 -4.42 -2.47
C SER A 12 2.81 -2.97 -2.33
N VAL A 13 3.76 -2.02 -2.38
CA VAL A 13 3.47 -0.59 -2.35
C VAL A 13 2.64 -0.17 -3.55
N ARG A 14 2.92 -0.71 -4.74
CA ARG A 14 2.12 -0.43 -5.95
C ARG A 14 0.67 -0.89 -5.78
N ILE A 15 0.47 -2.12 -5.29
CA ILE A 15 -0.87 -2.67 -5.05
C ILE A 15 -1.63 -1.82 -4.02
N ILE A 16 -1.01 -1.58 -2.85
CA ILE A 16 -1.61 -0.77 -1.78
C ILE A 16 -1.92 0.64 -2.26
N ALA A 17 -1.02 1.26 -3.02
CA ALA A 17 -1.23 2.60 -3.56
C ALA A 17 -2.43 2.65 -4.51
N ASN A 18 -2.58 1.65 -5.39
CA ASN A 18 -3.73 1.56 -6.27
C ASN A 18 -5.05 1.38 -5.49
N THR A 19 -5.05 0.52 -4.47
CA THR A 19 -6.20 0.33 -3.58
C THR A 19 -6.58 1.62 -2.84
N PHE A 20 -5.58 2.35 -2.33
CA PHE A 20 -5.78 3.62 -1.65
C PHE A 20 -6.28 4.71 -2.58
N ASP A 21 -5.77 4.78 -3.82
CA ASP A 21 -6.21 5.74 -4.82
C ASP A 21 -7.69 5.53 -5.22
N ALA A 22 -8.11 4.26 -5.31
CA ALA A 22 -9.48 3.87 -5.62
C ALA A 22 -10.45 4.00 -4.42
N ASN A 23 -9.96 4.23 -3.19
CA ASN A 23 -10.80 4.29 -1.99
C ASN A 23 -11.20 5.75 -1.66
N PRO A 24 -12.51 6.11 -1.74
CA PRO A 24 -12.97 7.46 -1.46
C PRO A 24 -12.66 7.96 -0.06
N SER A 25 -12.70 7.09 0.96
CA SER A 25 -12.41 7.46 2.34
C SER A 25 -10.94 7.83 2.53
N VAL A 26 -10.02 7.12 1.89
CA VAL A 26 -8.60 7.49 1.89
C VAL A 26 -8.39 8.82 1.18
N ASN A 27 -9.13 9.08 0.10
CA ASN A 27 -9.04 10.33 -0.65
C ASN A 27 -9.47 11.55 0.17
N ILE A 28 -10.47 11.41 1.05
CA ILE A 28 -10.87 12.45 2.00
C ILE A 28 -9.71 12.79 2.95
N VAL A 29 -9.00 11.77 3.46
CA VAL A 29 -7.87 11.96 4.40
C VAL A 29 -6.65 12.57 3.70
N ILE A 30 -6.37 12.17 2.46
CA ILE A 30 -5.24 12.70 1.67
C ILE A 30 -5.47 14.19 1.33
N GLY A 31 -6.72 14.58 1.08
CA GLY A 31 -7.10 15.92 0.66
C GLY A 31 -6.64 16.26 -0.77
N ASP A 32 -7.03 17.44 -1.21
CA ASP A 32 -6.85 17.99 -2.56
C ASP A 32 -5.52 18.75 -2.75
N LYS A 33 -4.91 19.23 -1.66
CA LYS A 33 -3.66 20.01 -1.72
C LYS A 33 -2.41 19.16 -1.93
N GLY A 34 -1.53 19.67 -2.79
CA GLY A 34 -0.21 19.12 -3.08
C GLY A 34 -0.25 17.94 -4.05
N ASN A 35 0.85 17.20 -4.15
CA ASN A 35 0.93 16.06 -5.08
C ASN A 35 0.28 14.81 -4.47
N ARG A 36 -1.00 14.57 -4.83
CA ARG A 36 -1.80 13.43 -4.37
C ARG A 36 -1.09 12.08 -4.56
N ARG A 37 -0.54 11.83 -5.75
CA ARG A 37 0.16 10.58 -6.08
C ARG A 37 1.35 10.32 -5.15
N LYS A 38 2.13 11.35 -4.83
CA LYS A 38 3.24 11.24 -3.86
C LYS A 38 2.75 10.95 -2.44
N LYS A 39 1.63 11.55 -2.02
CA LYS A 39 1.04 11.33 -0.68
C LYS A 39 0.54 9.89 -0.53
N ILE A 40 -0.20 9.39 -1.52
CA ILE A 40 -0.70 8.02 -1.54
C ILE A 40 0.46 7.02 -1.54
N LYS A 41 1.50 7.26 -2.35
CA LYS A 41 2.69 6.41 -2.37
C LYS A 41 3.37 6.34 -0.99
N ARG A 42 3.54 7.48 -0.31
CA ARG A 42 4.12 7.52 1.05
C ARG A 42 3.26 6.77 2.07
N LEU A 43 1.94 6.89 1.98
CA LEU A 43 1.02 6.16 2.85
C LEU A 43 1.11 4.65 2.61
N ALA A 44 1.18 4.22 1.35
CA ALA A 44 1.36 2.82 0.98
C ALA A 44 2.71 2.25 1.46
N GLU A 45 3.79 3.02 1.33
CA GLU A 45 5.12 2.66 1.87
C GLU A 45 5.09 2.50 3.39
N PHE A 46 4.45 3.43 4.10
CA PHE A 46 4.29 3.35 5.55
C PHE A 46 3.48 2.12 5.97
N ALA A 47 2.35 1.86 5.29
CA ALA A 47 1.49 0.72 5.57
C ALA A 47 2.24 -0.61 5.39
N PHE A 48 3.00 -0.75 4.30
CA PHE A 48 3.82 -1.94 4.05
C PHE A 48 4.87 -2.18 5.15
N VAL A 49 5.65 -1.15 5.51
CA VAL A 49 6.69 -1.26 6.55
C VAL A 49 6.06 -1.62 7.89
N LYS A 50 4.95 -0.96 8.25
CA LYS A 50 4.24 -1.25 9.51
C LYS A 50 3.68 -2.66 9.55
N ALA A 51 3.16 -3.17 8.43
CA ALA A 51 2.63 -4.52 8.33
C ALA A 51 3.72 -5.59 8.45
N ILE A 52 4.86 -5.41 7.77
CA ILE A 52 6.03 -6.29 7.93
C ILE A 52 6.48 -6.33 9.40
N ASN A 53 6.55 -5.19 10.07
CA ASN A 53 7.02 -5.10 11.47
C ASN A 53 6.05 -5.71 12.50
N ARG A 54 4.77 -5.94 12.17
CA ARG A 54 3.72 -6.36 13.12
C ARG A 54 3.27 -7.82 13.04
N LYS A 55 3.99 -8.68 12.30
CA LYS A 55 3.74 -10.13 12.02
C LYS A 55 3.38 -10.47 10.56
N GLY A 56 3.82 -9.66 9.60
CA GLY A 56 3.85 -10.00 8.18
C GLY A 56 2.76 -9.34 7.35
N ALA A 57 3.16 -8.76 6.22
CA ALA A 57 2.25 -8.49 5.12
C ALA A 57 2.10 -9.79 4.31
N PHE A 58 0.88 -10.13 3.91
CA PHE A 58 0.62 -11.34 3.11
C PHE A 58 0.25 -10.92 1.70
N LEU A 59 0.93 -11.51 0.71
CA LEU A 59 0.59 -11.38 -0.69
C LEU A 59 -0.24 -12.58 -1.12
N SER A 60 -1.33 -12.32 -1.82
CA SER A 60 -2.11 -13.34 -2.53
C SER A 60 -1.25 -13.97 -3.64
N ASP A 61 -1.54 -15.22 -3.99
CA ASP A 61 -0.72 -15.98 -4.95
C ASP A 61 -0.80 -15.39 -6.37
N ASN A 62 -1.86 -14.63 -6.67
CA ASN A 62 -2.02 -13.85 -7.89
C ASN A 62 -1.40 -12.43 -7.83
N LYS A 63 -0.79 -12.04 -6.70
CA LYS A 63 -0.21 -10.69 -6.46
C LYS A 63 -1.18 -9.54 -6.76
N MET A 64 -2.48 -9.81 -6.70
CA MET A 64 -3.52 -8.81 -6.79
C MET A 64 -4.24 -8.87 -5.45
N GLY A 65 -4.13 -7.81 -4.65
CA GLY A 65 -4.93 -7.69 -3.43
C GLY A 65 -6.38 -8.00 -3.78
N THR A 66 -6.96 -8.96 -3.07
CA THR A 66 -8.38 -9.33 -3.21
C THR A 66 -9.29 -8.14 -3.04
#